data_AF-A0A5D2FCW4-F1
#
_entry.id   AF-A0A5D2FCW4-F1
#
_cell.length_a   1.000
_cell.length_b   1.000
_cell.length_c   1.000
_cell.angle_alpha   90.00
_cell.angle_beta   90.00
_cell.angle_gamma   90.00
#
_symmetry.space_group_name_H-M   'P 1'
#
loop_
_entity.id
_entity.type
_entity.pdbx_description
1 polymer ?
#
loop_
_entity_poly.entity_id
_entity_poly.type
_entity_poly.pdbx_seq_one_letter_code
_entity_poly.pdbx_strand_id
1 'polypeptide(L)'
;MSLNKSNIDFHFSSLSCLSSLFLVQINNTVSLSFLFPNYPSTVHSPIHIYSTHPPVSQKTEPPPRRRRRSRTKPGFVLVLSSNGFHHFIQPSFTSKSLNKSLNTHFVPSFKLPGSVSFNPRTVSQLSVRAGLIEPDGGKLVDLHVAEPERGLKKREAALLPRVKLSRIDLQWVHVLSEGWASPLTGFMRESEFLQTLHFNSLRLGDGSFVNMSVPIVLAIDDSQKERIAESKRVTLVDLDDNPVAILNNIEIYKHPKEERIARTWGTTAPGLPYVEETITKAGNWLIGGDLEVIEPIKYHDGLDHFRLSPVELRQEFEKRNADAVFAFQLRNPVHNGHALLMTDTRRRLLEMGYKNPILLLHPLGGYMKADDVPLSWRMKQHEKVLEDGVLDPETTVVSIFPSPMHYAGPTEVQWHAKARINAGANFYIVGRDPAGMGHPNEKRDLYDADHGKKVLSMAPGLERLNILPFRVAAYDKTQFKMAFFDPSRAQDFLFISGTKMRALAKNKENPPDGFMCPGGWKVLVKYYDSLTPSDNGRIHEAVPA
;
A
#
# COMPACT_ATOMS: atom_id res chain seq x y z
N MET A 1 26.83 5.04 56.16
CA MET A 1 26.77 3.65 56.69
C MET A 1 25.41 3.06 56.32
N SER A 2 25.34 1.78 55.99
CA SER A 2 24.13 0.95 55.66
C SER A 2 22.81 1.60 55.20
N LEU A 3 22.46 1.31 53.94
CA LEU A 3 21.16 0.77 53.48
C LEU A 3 19.98 0.63 54.48
N ASN A 4 18.77 0.91 53.98
CA ASN A 4 17.80 -0.19 53.82
C ASN A 4 16.85 0.00 52.61
N LYS A 5 16.24 -1.10 52.13
CA LYS A 5 15.21 -1.13 51.07
C LYS A 5 13.88 -1.63 51.63
N SER A 6 12.77 -1.33 50.95
CA SER A 6 11.52 -2.08 51.06
C SER A 6 10.88 -2.25 49.68
N ASN A 7 10.38 -3.46 49.41
CA ASN A 7 9.61 -3.78 48.21
C ASN A 7 8.11 -3.55 48.46
N ILE A 8 7.34 -3.36 47.39
CA ILE A 8 5.88 -3.57 47.40
C ILE A 8 5.55 -4.49 46.21
N ASP A 9 5.17 -5.72 46.51
CA ASP A 9 4.58 -6.65 45.54
C ASP A 9 3.07 -6.44 45.47
N PHE A 10 2.49 -6.48 44.27
CA PHE A 10 1.03 -6.51 44.07
C PHE A 10 0.60 -7.84 43.45
N HIS A 11 -0.34 -8.52 44.12
CA HIS A 11 -0.85 -9.82 43.70
C HIS A 11 -1.76 -9.70 42.47
N PHE A 12 -1.50 -10.53 41.46
CA PHE A 12 -2.50 -10.85 40.44
C PHE A 12 -3.68 -11.61 41.07
N SER A 13 -4.90 -11.23 40.70
CA SER A 13 -6.08 -12.09 40.79
C SER A 13 -6.84 -12.03 39.48
N SER A 14 -7.33 -13.18 39.02
CA SER A 14 -7.99 -13.35 37.72
C SER A 14 -9.48 -13.60 37.90
N LEU A 15 -10.31 -12.93 37.09
CA LEU A 15 -11.69 -13.32 36.87
C LEU A 15 -12.01 -13.29 35.38
N SER A 16 -12.47 -14.43 34.87
CA SER A 16 -13.16 -14.55 33.60
C SER A 16 -14.61 -14.08 33.73
N CYS A 17 -15.15 -13.49 32.67
CA CYS A 17 -16.59 -13.37 32.50
C CYS A 17 -16.95 -13.65 31.04
N LEU A 18 -18.12 -14.26 30.80
CA LEU A 18 -18.54 -14.70 29.47
C LEU A 18 -19.32 -13.60 28.75
N SER A 19 -19.05 -13.40 27.46
CA SER A 19 -19.89 -12.62 26.55
C SER A 19 -20.67 -13.56 25.61
N SER A 20 -21.97 -13.67 25.84
CA SER A 20 -22.86 -14.50 25.01
C SER A 20 -23.14 -13.81 23.67
N LEU A 21 -22.85 -14.50 22.56
CA LEU A 21 -23.32 -14.07 21.23
C LEU A 21 -24.84 -14.22 21.15
N PHE A 22 -25.53 -13.15 20.77
CA PHE A 22 -26.85 -13.22 20.16
C PHE A 22 -26.71 -13.05 18.64
N LEU A 23 -26.84 -14.15 17.90
CA LEU A 23 -27.18 -14.07 16.48
C LEU A 23 -28.67 -13.74 16.35
N VAL A 24 -29.00 -12.67 15.62
CA VAL A 24 -30.35 -12.41 15.13
C VAL A 24 -30.32 -12.50 13.62
N GLN A 25 -30.90 -13.57 13.09
CA GLN A 25 -30.96 -13.87 11.67
C GLN A 25 -32.32 -13.45 11.12
N ILE A 26 -32.35 -12.45 10.23
CA ILE A 26 -33.58 -11.99 9.57
C ILE A 26 -33.35 -11.96 8.05
N ASN A 27 -33.90 -12.95 7.36
CA ASN A 27 -34.25 -12.85 5.95
C ASN A 27 -35.75 -12.63 5.85
N ASN A 28 -36.19 -11.52 5.25
CA ASN A 28 -37.03 -11.55 4.03
C ASN A 28 -37.45 -10.14 3.58
N THR A 29 -37.81 -10.06 2.31
CA THR A 29 -38.25 -8.87 1.56
C THR A 29 -39.60 -8.32 2.04
N VAL A 30 -39.80 -6.99 1.91
CA VAL A 30 -40.99 -6.37 1.30
C VAL A 30 -40.72 -4.87 1.01
N SER A 31 -41.55 -4.30 0.12
CA SER A 31 -41.41 -3.03 -0.61
C SER A 31 -41.28 -1.71 0.19
N LEU A 32 -40.91 -0.64 -0.53
CA LEU A 32 -40.94 0.76 -0.11
C LEU A 32 -42.30 1.22 0.43
N SER A 33 -42.27 2.19 1.35
CA SER A 33 -43.15 3.37 1.34
C SER A 33 -42.51 4.53 2.12
N PHE A 34 -42.56 5.75 1.58
CA PHE A 34 -42.16 6.98 2.29
C PHE A 34 -43.32 7.52 3.12
N LEU A 35 -43.06 7.96 4.36
CA LEU A 35 -43.92 8.86 5.12
C LEU A 35 -43.09 9.72 6.09
N PHE A 36 -43.19 11.04 5.97
CA PHE A 36 -42.62 12.01 6.92
C PHE A 36 -43.63 12.33 8.04
N PRO A 37 -43.17 12.49 9.29
CA PRO A 37 -43.87 13.26 10.31
C PRO A 37 -43.18 14.61 10.57
N ASN A 38 -43.96 15.70 10.55
CA ASN A 38 -43.48 17.03 10.95
C ASN A 38 -43.43 17.18 12.48
N TYR A 39 -42.47 17.94 13.00
CA TYR A 39 -42.47 18.47 14.37
C TYR A 39 -43.06 19.89 14.42
N PRO A 40 -43.81 20.20 15.49
CA PRO A 40 -43.84 21.55 16.07
C PRO A 40 -43.33 21.56 17.54
N SER A 41 -42.98 22.74 18.05
CA SER A 41 -42.19 22.91 19.29
C SER A 41 -42.87 23.77 20.37
N THR A 42 -42.93 23.27 21.61
CA THR A 42 -43.16 24.00 22.89
C THR A 42 -42.64 23.10 24.03
N VAL A 43 -41.82 23.45 25.05
CA VAL A 43 -41.49 24.68 25.84
C VAL A 43 -42.10 24.67 27.26
N HIS A 44 -41.21 24.67 28.28
CA HIS A 44 -41.35 24.90 29.74
C HIS A 44 -42.13 23.93 30.69
N SER A 45 -41.36 23.16 31.48
CA SER A 45 -41.16 23.22 32.96
C SER A 45 -42.29 23.61 33.95
N PRO A 46 -42.20 23.30 35.28
CA PRO A 46 -41.62 22.12 36.00
C PRO A 46 -42.54 21.61 37.18
N ILE A 47 -42.07 20.72 38.11
CA ILE A 47 -42.24 20.76 39.62
C ILE A 47 -42.09 19.40 40.39
N HIS A 48 -41.44 19.47 41.58
CA HIS A 48 -41.30 18.59 42.79
C HIS A 48 -41.59 17.05 42.79
N ILE A 49 -40.63 16.17 43.13
CA ILE A 49 -40.15 15.74 44.49
C ILE A 49 -41.19 15.03 45.38
N TYR A 50 -40.96 13.75 45.76
CA TYR A 50 -40.76 13.29 47.16
C TYR A 50 -40.21 11.83 47.25
N SER A 51 -39.90 11.34 48.46
CA SER A 51 -39.11 10.12 48.76
C SER A 51 -39.67 9.34 49.97
N THR A 52 -39.47 8.00 50.03
CA THR A 52 -39.40 7.19 51.27
C THR A 52 -38.83 5.76 51.05
N HIS A 53 -38.32 5.14 52.14
CA HIS A 53 -37.71 3.79 52.27
C HIS A 53 -38.32 3.06 53.51
N PRO A 54 -37.95 1.79 53.88
CA PRO A 54 -37.41 0.65 53.11
C PRO A 54 -38.38 -0.59 53.13
N PRO A 55 -38.50 -1.54 54.11
CA PRO A 55 -37.54 -2.31 54.96
C PRO A 55 -37.67 -3.88 54.94
N VAL A 56 -36.53 -4.63 55.02
CA VAL A 56 -36.38 -5.92 55.79
C VAL A 56 -37.12 -7.18 55.17
N SER A 57 -36.89 -8.51 55.40
CA SER A 57 -36.12 -9.34 56.38
C SER A 57 -35.62 -10.72 55.83
N GLN A 58 -34.40 -11.12 56.23
CA GLN A 58 -33.90 -12.46 56.70
C GLN A 58 -34.03 -13.82 55.94
N LYS A 59 -32.86 -14.51 55.82
CA LYS A 59 -32.50 -15.96 56.08
C LYS A 59 -33.31 -17.10 55.37
N THR A 60 -32.78 -18.28 55.00
CA THR A 60 -31.85 -19.25 55.65
C THR A 60 -31.18 -20.27 54.66
N GLU A 61 -30.01 -20.82 55.02
CA GLU A 61 -29.44 -22.14 54.57
C GLU A 61 -30.00 -23.32 55.44
N PRO A 62 -29.80 -24.67 55.24
CA PRO A 62 -28.57 -25.39 54.80
C PRO A 62 -28.82 -26.74 53.99
N PRO A 63 -28.06 -27.89 54.10
CA PRO A 63 -26.91 -28.17 53.20
C PRO A 63 -26.91 -29.65 52.62
N PRO A 64 -25.80 -30.45 52.43
CA PRO A 64 -25.63 -31.25 51.18
C PRO A 64 -25.45 -32.79 51.37
N ARG A 65 -25.29 -33.58 50.27
CA ARG A 65 -24.97 -35.03 50.35
C ARG A 65 -23.95 -35.61 49.34
N ARG A 66 -22.78 -35.94 49.91
CA ARG A 66 -21.95 -37.16 49.75
C ARG A 66 -21.09 -37.42 48.48
N ARG A 67 -19.91 -38.01 48.77
CA ARG A 67 -18.85 -38.49 47.86
C ARG A 67 -18.96 -40.00 47.60
N ARG A 68 -18.25 -40.51 46.58
CA ARG A 68 -17.39 -41.71 46.74
C ARG A 68 -16.12 -41.64 45.86
N ARG A 69 -15.16 -42.54 46.09
CA ARG A 69 -13.81 -42.57 45.50
C ARG A 69 -13.51 -43.95 44.93
N SER A 70 -12.63 -44.03 43.93
CA SER A 70 -11.61 -45.07 43.80
C SER A 70 -10.39 -44.53 43.02
N ARG A 71 -9.25 -45.25 43.06
CA ARG A 71 -7.97 -44.95 42.39
C ARG A 71 -7.58 -46.16 41.53
N THR A 72 -6.78 -45.97 40.48
CA THR A 72 -5.38 -46.52 40.37
C THR A 72 -4.71 -46.21 39.02
N LYS A 73 -3.64 -45.39 39.07
CA LYS A 73 -2.28 -45.47 38.46
C LYS A 73 -2.01 -46.04 37.02
N PRO A 74 -0.82 -45.73 36.41
CA PRO A 74 -0.72 -45.46 34.97
C PRO A 74 0.02 -46.53 34.12
N GLY A 75 -0.02 -46.33 32.79
CA GLY A 75 0.83 -47.01 31.79
C GLY A 75 1.84 -46.05 31.12
N PHE A 76 2.79 -46.62 30.35
CA PHE A 76 3.99 -45.94 29.84
C PHE A 76 3.90 -45.47 28.37
N VAL A 77 4.89 -44.66 27.97
CA VAL A 77 5.13 -44.17 26.59
C VAL A 77 5.65 -45.28 25.68
N LEU A 78 5.27 -45.25 24.39
CA LEU A 78 6.03 -45.87 23.31
C LEU A 78 6.16 -44.87 22.15
N VAL A 79 7.35 -44.79 21.54
CA VAL A 79 7.63 -44.03 20.32
C VAL A 79 8.01 -45.03 19.23
N LEU A 80 7.47 -44.87 18.03
CA LEU A 80 7.89 -45.59 16.83
C LEU A 80 7.98 -44.62 15.64
N SER A 81 8.95 -44.86 14.78
CA SER A 81 9.13 -44.18 13.50
C SER A 81 9.07 -45.20 12.36
N SER A 82 8.67 -44.75 11.17
CA SER A 82 8.91 -45.47 9.92
C SER A 82 8.69 -44.55 8.71
N ASN A 83 9.43 -44.81 7.63
CA ASN A 83 9.24 -44.16 6.33
C ASN A 83 8.08 -44.84 5.57
N GLY A 84 7.39 -44.09 4.71
CA GLY A 84 6.39 -44.63 3.78
C GLY A 84 6.37 -43.89 2.45
N PHE A 85 6.52 -44.62 1.34
CA PHE A 85 6.31 -44.09 -0.01
C PHE A 85 4.81 -43.98 -0.30
N HIS A 86 4.38 -42.89 -0.95
CA HIS A 86 3.02 -42.77 -1.49
C HIS A 86 3.01 -42.83 -3.02
N HIS A 87 2.47 -43.93 -3.57
CA HIS A 87 2.01 -43.97 -4.96
C HIS A 87 0.71 -43.15 -5.09
N PHE A 88 0.63 -42.31 -6.11
CA PHE A 88 -0.63 -41.73 -6.57
C PHE A 88 -1.37 -42.71 -7.48
N ILE A 89 -2.69 -42.83 -7.29
CA ILE A 89 -3.59 -43.57 -8.19
C ILE A 89 -4.54 -42.55 -8.83
N GLN A 90 -4.59 -42.52 -10.17
CA GLN A 90 -5.58 -41.74 -10.91
C GLN A 90 -6.90 -42.52 -11.04
N PRO A 91 -8.07 -41.90 -10.79
CA PRO A 91 -9.35 -42.43 -11.25
C PRO A 91 -9.55 -42.13 -12.74
N SER A 92 -9.84 -43.15 -13.55
CA SER A 92 -10.18 -43.00 -14.96
C SER A 92 -11.69 -42.77 -15.15
N PHE A 93 -12.07 -41.64 -15.73
CA PHE A 93 -13.46 -41.40 -16.14
C PHE A 93 -13.73 -42.03 -17.51
N THR A 94 -14.77 -42.84 -17.59
CA THR A 94 -15.27 -43.42 -18.85
C THR A 94 -16.49 -42.63 -19.35
N SER A 95 -16.54 -42.34 -20.64
CA SER A 95 -17.70 -41.67 -21.24
C SER A 95 -18.79 -42.67 -21.62
N LYS A 96 -20.05 -42.25 -21.55
CA LYS A 96 -21.18 -42.93 -22.20
C LYS A 96 -22.09 -41.90 -22.87
N SER A 97 -22.35 -42.13 -24.15
CA SER A 97 -23.32 -41.37 -24.94
C SER A 97 -24.74 -41.91 -24.68
N LEU A 98 -25.73 -41.01 -24.66
CA LEU A 98 -27.15 -41.35 -24.69
C LEU A 98 -27.89 -40.41 -25.64
N ASN A 99 -28.34 -40.97 -26.77
CA ASN A 99 -29.29 -40.34 -27.69
C ASN A 99 -30.66 -40.97 -27.51
N LYS A 100 -31.70 -40.17 -27.20
CA LYS A 100 -32.98 -40.17 -27.93
C LYS A 100 -33.94 -39.08 -27.45
N SER A 101 -34.87 -38.73 -28.33
CA SER A 101 -35.93 -37.75 -28.15
C SER A 101 -37.18 -38.34 -27.48
N LEU A 102 -38.04 -37.45 -26.97
CA LEU A 102 -39.48 -37.68 -26.86
C LEU A 102 -40.22 -36.33 -26.97
N ASN A 103 -41.33 -36.31 -27.70
CA ASN A 103 -42.20 -35.14 -27.86
C ASN A 103 -43.26 -35.09 -26.75
N THR A 104 -43.62 -33.90 -26.30
CA THR A 104 -44.98 -33.58 -25.85
C THR A 104 -45.33 -32.14 -26.20
N HIS A 105 -46.58 -31.89 -26.56
CA HIS A 105 -47.09 -30.56 -26.92
C HIS A 105 -47.60 -29.83 -25.68
N PHE A 106 -47.34 -28.52 -25.59
CA PHE A 106 -48.33 -27.55 -25.09
C PHE A 106 -47.98 -26.14 -25.59
N VAL A 107 -49.00 -25.36 -25.99
CA VAL A 107 -48.85 -23.99 -26.51
C VAL A 107 -50.00 -23.11 -26.01
N PRO A 108 -49.69 -21.93 -25.46
CA PRO A 108 -50.57 -20.77 -25.52
C PRO A 108 -49.93 -19.64 -26.33
N SER A 109 -50.64 -19.11 -27.32
CA SER A 109 -50.14 -18.04 -28.20
C SER A 109 -50.11 -16.67 -27.52
N PHE A 110 -48.99 -15.96 -27.63
CA PHE A 110 -48.93 -14.51 -27.44
C PHE A 110 -48.47 -13.81 -28.73
N LYS A 111 -49.09 -12.67 -29.05
CA LYS A 111 -48.89 -11.94 -30.31
C LYS A 111 -47.65 -11.06 -30.25
N LEU A 112 -46.74 -11.19 -31.21
CA LEU A 112 -45.62 -10.27 -31.44
C LEU A 112 -46.00 -9.20 -32.47
N PRO A 113 -45.81 -7.89 -32.16
CA PRO A 113 -45.82 -6.83 -33.16
C PRO A 113 -44.40 -6.47 -33.63
N GLY A 114 -44.25 -6.15 -34.92
CA GLY A 114 -43.10 -5.42 -35.46
C GLY A 114 -41.88 -6.26 -35.86
N SER A 115 -41.61 -6.31 -37.17
CA SER A 115 -40.32 -6.75 -37.72
C SER A 115 -39.25 -5.66 -37.54
N VAL A 116 -38.28 -5.88 -36.66
CA VAL A 116 -37.11 -5.00 -36.53
C VAL A 116 -36.05 -5.41 -37.55
N SER A 117 -35.69 -4.50 -38.46
CA SER A 117 -34.62 -4.73 -39.42
C SER A 117 -33.25 -4.77 -38.72
N PHE A 118 -32.53 -5.88 -38.87
CA PHE A 118 -31.15 -5.99 -38.41
C PHE A 118 -30.19 -5.34 -39.43
N ASN A 119 -30.00 -4.03 -39.30
CA ASN A 119 -28.79 -3.41 -39.87
C ASN A 119 -27.56 -4.01 -39.16
N PRO A 120 -26.54 -4.50 -39.88
CA PRO A 120 -25.31 -4.96 -39.26
C PRO A 120 -24.64 -3.78 -38.56
N ARG A 121 -24.40 -3.90 -37.25
CA ARG A 121 -23.67 -2.88 -36.50
C ARG A 121 -22.26 -2.81 -37.07
N THR A 122 -21.91 -1.66 -37.66
CA THR A 122 -20.51 -1.30 -37.92
C THR A 122 -19.74 -1.44 -36.61
N VAL A 123 -18.66 -2.22 -36.62
CA VAL A 123 -17.76 -2.29 -35.48
C VAL A 123 -17.13 -0.90 -35.36
N SER A 124 -17.57 -0.13 -34.36
CA SER A 124 -16.94 1.14 -34.03
C SER A 124 -15.50 0.85 -33.65
N GLN A 125 -14.55 1.25 -34.49
CA GLN A 125 -13.17 1.36 -34.06
C GLN A 125 -13.16 2.23 -32.80
N LEU A 126 -12.65 1.69 -31.70
CA LEU A 126 -12.40 2.47 -30.49
C LEU A 126 -11.34 3.50 -30.88
N SER A 127 -11.79 4.75 -31.11
CA SER A 127 -10.89 5.85 -31.37
C SER A 127 -10.07 6.08 -30.11
N VAL A 128 -8.80 5.68 -30.17
CA VAL A 128 -7.81 5.94 -29.13
C VAL A 128 -7.76 7.45 -28.97
N ARG A 129 -8.36 7.96 -27.89
CA ARG A 129 -8.25 9.36 -27.51
C ARG A 129 -6.82 9.56 -27.01
N ALA A 130 -5.97 10.12 -27.87
CA ALA A 130 -4.64 10.56 -27.48
C ALA A 130 -4.79 11.64 -26.40
N GLY A 131 -4.26 11.35 -25.21
CA GLY A 131 -4.41 12.16 -24.01
C GLY A 131 -3.94 11.39 -22.78
N LEU A 132 -3.40 12.12 -21.80
CA LEU A 132 -3.01 11.56 -20.52
C LEU A 132 -4.25 11.17 -19.70
N ILE A 133 -4.10 10.27 -18.72
CA ILE A 133 -5.21 9.95 -17.83
C ILE A 133 -5.51 11.15 -16.91
N GLU A 134 -6.78 11.46 -16.66
CA GLU A 134 -7.15 12.54 -15.74
C GLU A 134 -6.69 12.24 -14.30
N PRO A 135 -6.35 13.25 -13.48
CA PRO A 135 -6.11 13.06 -12.04
C PRO A 135 -7.38 12.57 -11.30
N ASP A 136 -7.20 11.97 -10.12
CA ASP A 136 -8.32 11.64 -9.24
C ASP A 136 -9.02 12.91 -8.74
N GLY A 137 -10.35 12.97 -8.89
CA GLY A 137 -11.12 14.20 -8.69
C GLY A 137 -11.10 15.18 -9.87
N GLY A 138 -10.50 14.81 -11.01
CA GLY A 138 -10.52 15.58 -12.26
C GLY A 138 -9.51 16.73 -12.34
N LYS A 139 -8.70 16.95 -11.31
CA LYS A 139 -7.54 17.86 -11.34
C LYS A 139 -6.52 17.47 -10.25
N LEU A 140 -5.26 17.85 -10.44
CA LEU A 140 -4.28 17.79 -9.36
C LEU A 140 -4.61 18.83 -8.29
N VAL A 141 -4.37 18.46 -7.03
CA VAL A 141 -4.42 19.35 -5.88
C VAL A 141 -2.98 19.66 -5.48
N ASP A 142 -2.47 20.78 -5.97
CA ASP A 142 -1.22 21.38 -5.52
C ASP A 142 -1.47 22.09 -4.18
N LEU A 143 -0.61 21.85 -3.19
CA LEU A 143 -0.70 22.43 -1.84
C LEU A 143 0.47 23.37 -1.53
N HIS A 144 1.28 23.75 -2.52
CA HIS A 144 2.29 24.79 -2.35
C HIS A 144 1.68 26.19 -2.26
N VAL A 145 2.21 27.00 -1.36
CA VAL A 145 1.93 28.43 -1.28
C VAL A 145 2.44 29.13 -2.55
N ALA A 146 1.57 29.95 -3.16
CA ALA A 146 1.91 30.77 -4.31
C ALA A 146 3.09 31.69 -4.00
N GLU A 147 4.05 31.82 -4.93
CA GLU A 147 5.35 32.44 -4.66
C GLU A 147 5.28 33.82 -3.96
N PRO A 148 4.40 34.78 -4.39
CA PRO A 148 4.29 36.07 -3.73
C PRO A 148 3.80 36.04 -2.27
N GLU A 149 3.12 34.97 -1.85
CA GLU A 149 2.55 34.82 -0.51
C GLU A 149 3.53 34.16 0.48
N ARG A 150 4.61 33.53 0.00
CA ARG A 150 5.56 32.78 0.85
C ARG A 150 6.19 33.65 1.92
N GLY A 151 6.52 34.90 1.60
CA GLY A 151 7.03 35.88 2.58
C GLY A 151 6.03 36.26 3.66
N LEU A 152 4.72 36.15 3.41
CA LEU A 152 3.67 36.30 4.42
C LEU A 152 3.59 35.03 5.27
N LYS A 153 3.50 33.86 4.64
CA LYS A 153 3.38 32.56 5.31
C LYS A 153 4.59 32.24 6.22
N LYS A 154 5.82 32.62 5.84
CA LYS A 154 7.00 32.49 6.71
C LYS A 154 6.91 33.32 8.00
N ARG A 155 6.31 34.52 7.94
CA ARG A 155 6.07 35.37 9.13
C ARG A 155 4.93 34.83 10.00
N GLU A 156 3.87 34.34 9.38
CA GLU A 156 2.75 33.68 10.05
C GLU A 156 3.21 32.40 10.79
N ALA A 157 4.00 31.56 10.11
CA ALA A 157 4.55 30.32 10.65
C ALA A 157 5.46 30.52 11.88
N ALA A 158 6.06 31.70 12.05
CA ALA A 158 6.87 32.02 13.22
C ALA A 158 6.04 32.18 14.52
N LEU A 159 4.74 32.44 14.41
CA LEU A 159 3.84 32.77 15.52
C LEU A 159 2.98 31.58 16.02
N LEU A 160 2.94 30.47 15.28
CA LEU A 160 2.11 29.31 15.60
C LEU A 160 2.84 28.27 16.47
N PRO A 161 2.12 27.42 17.22
CA PRO A 161 2.69 26.22 17.84
C PRO A 161 3.37 25.34 16.79
N ARG A 162 4.53 24.78 17.13
CA ARG A 162 5.38 24.01 16.20
C ARG A 162 5.27 22.51 16.44
N VAL A 163 5.11 21.74 15.35
CA VAL A 163 5.29 20.30 15.28
C VAL A 163 6.54 20.01 14.46
N LYS A 164 7.45 19.20 15.00
CA LYS A 164 8.73 18.87 14.35
C LYS A 164 8.59 17.59 13.53
N LEU A 165 8.92 17.67 12.24
CA LEU A 165 8.83 16.58 11.27
C LEU A 165 10.04 15.65 11.40
N SER A 166 9.81 14.34 11.30
CA SER A 166 10.88 13.39 10.94
C SER A 166 11.17 13.46 9.44
N ARG A 167 12.24 12.78 9.00
CA ARG A 167 12.53 12.60 7.56
C ARG A 167 11.39 11.94 6.79
N ILE A 168 10.62 11.05 7.42
CA ILE A 168 9.47 10.36 6.80
C ILE A 168 8.28 11.31 6.71
N ASP A 169 8.04 12.15 7.72
CA ASP A 169 6.95 13.13 7.68
C ASP A 169 7.21 14.21 6.63
N LEU A 170 8.47 14.64 6.46
CA LEU A 170 8.88 15.55 5.37
C LEU A 170 8.67 14.93 3.98
N GLN A 171 8.91 13.62 3.83
CA GLN A 171 8.60 12.87 2.60
C GLN A 171 7.08 12.79 2.36
N TRP A 172 6.25 12.69 3.41
CA TRP A 172 4.79 12.79 3.26
C TRP A 172 4.32 14.21 2.94
N VAL A 173 4.93 15.26 3.51
CA VAL A 173 4.68 16.65 3.11
C VAL A 173 4.97 16.85 1.61
N HIS A 174 6.05 16.28 1.09
CA HIS A 174 6.38 16.28 -0.35
C HIS A 174 5.34 15.54 -1.20
N VAL A 175 4.92 14.34 -0.78
CA VAL A 175 3.86 13.56 -1.45
C VAL A 175 2.53 14.34 -1.52
N LEU A 176 2.20 15.06 -0.45
CA LEU A 176 1.01 15.91 -0.38
C LEU A 176 1.17 17.17 -1.24
N SER A 177 2.31 17.86 -1.16
CA SER A 177 2.50 19.17 -1.79
C SER A 177 2.38 19.15 -3.31
N GLU A 178 2.94 18.12 -3.94
CA GLU A 178 2.88 17.94 -5.40
C GLU A 178 1.59 17.24 -5.89
N GLY A 179 0.65 16.94 -4.99
CA GLY A 179 -0.65 16.36 -5.37
C GLY A 179 -0.62 14.89 -5.77
N TRP A 180 0.42 14.11 -5.44
CA TRP A 180 0.42 12.65 -5.65
C TRP A 180 -0.77 11.97 -4.97
N ALA A 181 -1.20 12.51 -3.83
CA ALA A 181 -2.35 12.09 -3.04
C ALA A 181 -3.70 12.71 -3.47
N SER A 182 -3.78 13.41 -4.62
CA SER A 182 -5.01 14.08 -5.07
C SER A 182 -6.26 13.18 -4.97
N PRO A 183 -7.40 13.69 -4.49
CA PRO A 183 -7.70 15.10 -4.19
C PRO A 183 -7.55 15.50 -2.71
N LEU A 184 -6.74 14.78 -1.91
CA LEU A 184 -6.54 15.05 -0.47
C LEU A 184 -5.92 16.44 -0.21
N THR A 185 -6.42 17.19 0.78
CA THR A 185 -6.01 18.59 1.06
C THR A 185 -4.89 18.74 2.12
N GLY A 186 -4.38 17.64 2.66
CA GLY A 186 -3.33 17.65 3.67
C GLY A 186 -3.19 16.32 4.39
N PHE A 187 -2.81 16.33 5.68
CA PHE A 187 -2.79 15.10 6.47
C PHE A 187 -4.22 14.67 6.83
N MET A 188 -4.50 13.37 6.70
CA MET A 188 -5.87 12.84 6.81
C MET A 188 -6.53 13.16 8.15
N ARG A 189 -7.78 13.62 8.08
CA ARG A 189 -8.75 13.71 9.19
C ARG A 189 -9.22 12.31 9.61
N GLU A 190 -9.89 12.19 10.76
CA GLU A 190 -10.32 10.88 11.27
C GLU A 190 -11.25 10.15 10.27
N SER A 191 -12.13 10.89 9.59
CA SER A 191 -13.03 10.35 8.58
C SER A 191 -12.31 9.81 7.33
N GLU A 192 -11.19 10.41 6.94
CA GLU A 192 -10.38 10.00 5.78
C GLU A 192 -9.46 8.83 6.14
N PHE A 193 -8.89 8.86 7.36
CA PHE A 193 -8.11 7.78 7.94
C PHE A 193 -8.93 6.49 8.08
N LEU A 194 -10.16 6.59 8.61
CA LEU A 194 -11.06 5.43 8.71
C LEU A 194 -11.48 4.91 7.34
N GLN A 195 -11.85 5.78 6.40
CA GLN A 195 -12.20 5.37 5.03
C GLN A 195 -11.02 4.64 4.34
N THR A 196 -9.81 5.16 4.48
CA THR A 196 -8.56 4.55 4.00
C THR A 196 -8.36 3.15 4.61
N LEU A 197 -8.39 3.03 5.95
CA LEU A 197 -8.16 1.76 6.67
C LEU A 197 -9.21 0.68 6.41
N HIS A 198 -10.47 1.06 6.20
CA HIS A 198 -11.57 0.10 6.06
C HIS A 198 -11.93 -0.22 4.60
N PHE A 199 -11.77 0.73 3.67
CA PHE A 199 -12.31 0.64 2.30
C PHE A 199 -11.28 0.83 1.19
N ASN A 200 -10.03 1.20 1.51
CA ASN A 200 -8.98 1.52 0.53
C ASN A 200 -9.39 2.63 -0.47
N SER A 201 -10.33 3.49 -0.09
CA SER A 201 -10.89 4.56 -0.92
C SER A 201 -11.35 5.74 -0.09
N LEU A 202 -11.40 6.93 -0.70
CA LEU A 202 -12.09 8.10 -0.14
C LEU A 202 -13.34 8.40 -0.97
N ARG A 203 -14.44 8.76 -0.31
CA ARG A 203 -15.66 9.24 -0.95
C ARG A 203 -15.59 10.75 -1.18
N LEU A 204 -15.87 11.21 -2.40
CA LEU A 204 -15.89 12.62 -2.76
C LEU A 204 -17.26 13.27 -2.51
N GLY A 205 -17.31 14.61 -2.59
CA GLY A 205 -18.51 15.40 -2.31
C GLY A 205 -19.67 15.20 -3.30
N ASP A 206 -19.39 14.73 -4.52
CA ASP A 206 -20.40 14.29 -5.50
C ASP A 206 -20.93 12.86 -5.21
N GLY A 207 -20.34 12.18 -4.23
CA GLY A 207 -20.66 10.82 -3.83
C GLY A 207 -19.88 9.72 -4.56
N SER A 208 -19.00 10.07 -5.49
CA SER A 208 -18.06 9.15 -6.16
C SER A 208 -16.94 8.69 -5.22
N PHE A 209 -16.08 7.79 -5.68
CA PHE A 209 -14.96 7.24 -4.91
C PHE A 209 -13.66 7.33 -5.70
N VAL A 210 -12.56 7.59 -4.99
CA VAL A 210 -11.18 7.53 -5.49
C VAL A 210 -10.37 6.55 -4.66
N ASN A 211 -9.35 5.91 -5.24
CA ASN A 211 -8.51 4.98 -4.50
C ASN A 211 -7.66 5.72 -3.45
N MET A 212 -7.52 5.13 -2.26
CA MET A 212 -6.63 5.60 -1.20
C MET A 212 -6.40 4.47 -0.19
N SER A 213 -5.31 3.73 -0.33
CA SER A 213 -5.06 2.51 0.46
C SER A 213 -4.08 2.64 1.62
N VAL A 214 -3.32 3.73 1.72
CA VAL A 214 -2.29 3.93 2.76
C VAL A 214 -2.58 5.17 3.62
N PRO A 215 -2.55 5.08 4.97
CA PRO A 215 -2.79 6.24 5.83
C PRO A 215 -1.68 7.30 5.78
N ILE A 216 -1.97 8.43 5.10
CA ILE A 216 -1.11 9.62 5.04
C ILE A 216 -1.47 10.53 6.22
N VAL A 217 -0.82 10.29 7.36
CA VAL A 217 -1.12 10.94 8.65
C VAL A 217 0.15 11.39 9.35
N LEU A 218 0.08 12.55 10.01
CA LEU A 218 1.13 13.04 10.91
C LEU A 218 0.78 12.62 12.35
N ALA A 219 1.74 12.06 13.08
CA ALA A 219 1.55 11.60 14.46
C ALA A 219 2.18 12.59 15.45
N ILE A 220 1.49 12.83 16.58
CA ILE A 220 1.98 13.72 17.65
C ILE A 220 1.86 13.08 19.03
N ASP A 221 2.81 13.39 19.91
CA ASP A 221 2.82 12.95 21.30
C ASP A 221 1.87 13.76 22.19
N ASP A 222 1.63 13.26 23.40
CA ASP A 222 0.72 13.89 24.37
C ASP A 222 1.17 15.31 24.77
N SER A 223 2.47 15.57 24.89
CA SER A 223 3.02 16.91 25.19
C SER A 223 2.94 17.89 24.01
N GLN A 224 3.00 17.38 22.78
CA GLN A 224 2.75 18.17 21.58
C GLN A 224 1.27 18.54 21.51
N LYS A 225 0.36 17.60 21.77
CA LYS A 225 -1.08 17.88 21.83
C LYS A 225 -1.41 18.94 22.89
N GLU A 226 -0.89 18.79 24.11
CA GLU A 226 -1.09 19.77 25.19
C GLU A 226 -0.55 21.16 24.83
N ARG A 227 0.58 21.24 24.12
CA ARG A 227 1.20 22.50 23.67
C ARG A 227 0.46 23.18 22.52
N ILE A 228 -0.23 22.41 21.68
CA ILE A 228 -1.09 22.93 20.60
C ILE A 228 -2.39 23.50 21.20
N ALA A 229 -2.92 22.84 22.24
CA ALA A 229 -4.12 23.25 22.97
C ALA A 229 -5.29 23.61 22.02
N GLU A 230 -5.92 24.77 22.21
CA GLU A 230 -7.04 25.27 21.41
C GLU A 230 -6.61 25.92 20.06
N SER A 231 -5.34 25.82 19.66
CA SER A 231 -4.88 26.38 18.39
C SER A 231 -5.47 25.62 17.21
N LYS A 232 -6.13 26.35 16.30
CA LYS A 232 -6.68 25.78 15.04
C LYS A 232 -5.63 25.54 13.97
N ARG A 233 -4.37 25.90 14.21
CA ARG A 233 -3.27 25.92 13.23
C ARG A 233 -1.93 25.58 13.88
N VAL A 234 -1.05 24.89 13.16
CA VAL A 234 0.33 24.61 13.60
C VAL A 234 1.32 24.83 12.46
N THR A 235 2.55 25.21 12.81
CA THR A 235 3.68 25.18 11.87
C THR A 235 4.35 23.82 11.91
N LEU A 236 4.55 23.24 10.74
CA LEU A 236 5.39 22.05 10.56
C LEU A 236 6.82 22.51 10.28
N VAL A 237 7.77 22.10 11.13
CA VAL A 237 9.20 22.44 10.99
C VAL A 237 10.05 21.22 10.68
N ASP A 238 11.16 21.40 9.98
CA ASP A 238 12.13 20.34 9.68
C ASP A 238 13.02 20.01 10.90
N LEU A 239 14.05 19.18 10.68
CA LEU A 239 15.01 18.78 11.73
C LEU A 239 15.86 19.94 12.26
N ASP A 240 16.02 21.02 11.48
CA ASP A 240 16.81 22.21 11.81
C ASP A 240 15.91 23.40 12.28
N ASP A 241 14.63 23.10 12.56
CA ASP A 241 13.58 24.02 13.01
C ASP A 241 13.15 25.12 12.00
N ASN A 242 13.45 24.94 10.70
CA ASN A 242 12.96 25.81 9.62
C ASN A 242 11.46 25.54 9.36
N PRO A 243 10.63 26.57 9.10
CA PRO A 243 9.22 26.40 8.76
C PRO A 243 9.04 25.85 7.34
N VAL A 244 8.51 24.63 7.24
CA VAL A 244 8.25 23.93 5.97
C VAL A 244 6.82 24.17 5.49
N ALA A 245 5.85 24.09 6.39
CA ALA A 245 4.43 24.17 6.06
C ALA A 245 3.60 24.71 7.24
N ILE A 246 2.37 25.12 6.97
CA ILE A 246 1.32 25.36 7.98
C ILE A 246 0.23 24.30 7.78
N LEU A 247 -0.23 23.69 8.86
CA LEU A 247 -1.40 22.81 8.87
C LEU A 247 -2.56 23.58 9.52
N ASN A 248 -3.67 23.71 8.79
CA ASN A 248 -4.80 24.56 9.11
C ASN A 248 -6.05 23.76 9.49
N ASN A 249 -7.00 24.41 10.19
CA ASN A 249 -8.27 23.82 10.62
C ASN A 249 -8.10 22.45 11.29
N ILE A 250 -7.10 22.35 12.18
CA ILE A 250 -6.58 21.06 12.62
C ILE A 250 -7.60 20.21 13.37
N GLU A 251 -7.37 18.90 13.37
CA GLU A 251 -8.19 17.89 14.00
C GLU A 251 -7.29 16.84 14.65
N ILE A 252 -7.31 16.73 15.98
CA ILE A 252 -6.43 15.82 16.73
C ILE A 252 -7.25 14.63 17.26
N TYR A 253 -7.03 13.47 16.65
CA TYR A 253 -7.75 12.22 16.94
C TYR A 253 -6.78 11.12 17.40
N LYS A 254 -7.30 9.97 17.84
CA LYS A 254 -6.46 8.90 18.41
C LYS A 254 -5.64 8.20 17.33
N HIS A 255 -4.47 7.69 17.71
CA HIS A 255 -3.65 6.80 16.89
C HIS A 255 -3.86 5.33 17.34
N PRO A 256 -4.83 4.58 16.78
CA PRO A 256 -5.02 3.16 17.12
C PRO A 256 -3.94 2.31 16.44
N LYS A 257 -2.69 2.39 16.94
CA LYS A 257 -1.48 1.83 16.31
C LYS A 257 -1.66 0.38 15.87
N GLU A 258 -2.07 -0.51 16.78
CA GLU A 258 -2.22 -1.94 16.48
C GLU A 258 -3.23 -2.20 15.36
N GLU A 259 -4.37 -1.51 15.37
CA GLU A 259 -5.39 -1.61 14.31
C GLU A 259 -4.90 -1.04 12.98
N ARG A 260 -4.25 0.13 12.99
CA ARG A 260 -3.62 0.74 11.81
C ARG A 260 -2.64 -0.24 11.16
N ILE A 261 -1.79 -0.88 11.98
CA ILE A 261 -0.80 -1.85 11.54
C ILE A 261 -1.50 -3.10 10.97
N ALA A 262 -2.42 -3.70 11.73
CA ALA A 262 -3.16 -4.90 11.35
C ALA A 262 -3.91 -4.73 10.02
N ARG A 263 -4.61 -3.61 9.83
CA ARG A 263 -5.39 -3.33 8.61
C ARG A 263 -4.51 -2.99 7.40
N THR A 264 -3.40 -2.28 7.61
CA THR A 264 -2.52 -1.86 6.49
C THR A 264 -1.62 -2.99 6.01
N TRP A 265 -0.98 -3.75 6.92
CA TRP A 265 -0.03 -4.82 6.57
C TRP A 265 -0.61 -6.23 6.60
N GLY A 266 -1.81 -6.45 7.17
CA GLY A 266 -2.39 -7.79 7.35
C GLY A 266 -1.77 -8.61 8.50
N THR A 267 -0.95 -7.99 9.34
CA THR A 267 -0.25 -8.60 10.48
C THR A 267 0.22 -7.50 11.44
N THR A 268 0.45 -7.84 12.72
CA THR A 268 1.04 -6.97 13.75
C THR A 268 2.42 -7.47 14.22
N ALA A 269 3.06 -8.34 13.43
CA ALA A 269 4.36 -8.91 13.77
C ALA A 269 5.45 -7.83 13.96
N PRO A 270 6.27 -7.90 15.03
CA PRO A 270 7.40 -6.99 15.21
C PRO A 270 8.48 -7.22 14.14
N GLY A 271 9.27 -6.18 13.85
CA GLY A 271 10.30 -6.18 12.80
C GLY A 271 9.79 -5.80 11.40
N LEU A 272 8.56 -5.32 11.26
CA LEU A 272 8.09 -4.67 10.03
C LEU A 272 8.76 -3.29 9.90
N PRO A 273 9.64 -3.05 8.91
CA PRO A 273 10.62 -1.96 8.97
C PRO A 273 9.99 -0.57 9.08
N TYR A 274 8.99 -0.28 8.24
CA TYR A 274 8.27 1.00 8.30
C TYR A 274 7.50 1.18 9.62
N VAL A 275 6.92 0.10 10.16
CA VAL A 275 6.18 0.14 11.43
C VAL A 275 7.10 0.51 12.59
N GLU A 276 8.29 -0.10 12.67
CA GLU A 276 9.25 0.17 13.75
C GLU A 276 9.91 1.56 13.66
N GLU A 277 9.97 2.14 12.46
CA GLU A 277 10.51 3.47 12.21
C GLU A 277 9.50 4.58 12.55
N THR A 278 8.25 4.49 12.06
CA THR A 278 7.28 5.60 12.10
C THR A 278 5.94 5.31 12.82
N ILE A 279 5.68 4.09 13.31
CA ILE A 279 4.44 3.78 14.05
C ILE A 279 4.69 3.35 15.50
N THR A 280 5.56 2.36 15.75
CA THR A 280 5.81 1.81 17.10
C THR A 280 6.13 2.91 18.11
N LYS A 281 7.12 3.75 17.78
CA LYS A 281 7.68 4.80 18.66
C LYS A 281 6.98 6.15 18.54
N ALA A 282 6.06 6.32 17.58
CA ALA A 282 5.36 7.59 17.35
C ALA A 282 4.39 7.94 18.48
N GLY A 283 3.83 9.15 18.44
CA GLY A 283 2.84 9.60 19.42
C GLY A 283 1.51 8.83 19.38
N ASN A 284 0.70 9.05 20.41
CA ASN A 284 -0.60 8.40 20.63
C ASN A 284 -1.78 9.10 19.92
N TRP A 285 -1.51 10.22 19.26
CA TRP A 285 -2.48 11.01 18.51
C TRP A 285 -2.04 11.17 17.06
N LEU A 286 -3.03 11.37 16.18
CA LEU A 286 -2.84 11.80 14.81
C LEU A 286 -3.41 13.21 14.66
N ILE A 287 -2.79 14.02 13.80
CA ILE A 287 -3.25 15.37 13.48
C ILE A 287 -3.54 15.49 11.98
N GLY A 288 -4.82 15.70 11.66
CA GLY A 288 -5.29 16.01 10.32
C GLY A 288 -5.52 17.50 10.13
N GLY A 289 -5.58 17.96 8.88
CA GLY A 289 -5.82 19.38 8.56
C GLY A 289 -5.47 19.76 7.12
N ASP A 290 -5.81 20.99 6.76
CA ASP A 290 -5.58 21.54 5.42
C ASP A 290 -4.17 22.12 5.32
N LEU A 291 -3.32 21.55 4.46
CA LEU A 291 -1.89 21.80 4.42
C LEU A 291 -1.53 22.91 3.42
N GLU A 292 -0.70 23.86 3.87
CA GLU A 292 -0.10 24.93 3.05
C GLU A 292 1.43 24.78 3.11
N VAL A 293 2.05 24.25 2.07
CA VAL A 293 3.51 24.01 2.02
C VAL A 293 4.22 25.24 1.49
N ILE A 294 5.12 25.81 2.30
CA ILE A 294 5.63 27.17 2.07
C ILE A 294 6.53 27.22 0.83
N GLU A 295 7.42 26.23 0.65
CA GLU A 295 8.34 26.14 -0.48
C GLU A 295 8.43 24.68 -1.00
N PRO A 296 8.69 24.47 -2.31
CA PRO A 296 8.85 23.12 -2.85
C PRO A 296 10.00 22.36 -2.20
N ILE A 297 9.73 21.11 -1.81
CA ILE A 297 10.68 20.29 -1.05
C ILE A 297 11.86 19.88 -1.94
N LYS A 298 13.08 20.11 -1.44
CA LYS A 298 14.34 19.69 -2.05
C LYS A 298 15.23 19.04 -0.98
N TYR A 299 16.05 18.07 -1.40
CA TYR A 299 16.86 17.25 -0.49
C TYR A 299 18.36 17.56 -0.59
N HIS A 300 18.79 18.27 -1.65
CA HIS A 300 20.17 18.67 -1.92
C HIS A 300 21.19 17.52 -1.98
N ASP A 301 20.70 16.29 -2.20
CA ASP A 301 21.46 15.05 -2.37
C ASP A 301 22.07 14.85 -3.78
N GLY A 302 21.89 15.84 -4.66
CA GLY A 302 22.26 15.79 -6.07
C GLY A 302 21.24 15.13 -6.99
N LEU A 303 20.11 14.61 -6.48
CA LEU A 303 19.09 13.90 -7.27
C LEU A 303 17.78 14.69 -7.46
N ASP A 304 17.68 15.91 -6.93
CA ASP A 304 16.47 16.74 -7.02
C ASP A 304 16.01 17.04 -8.46
N HIS A 305 16.92 16.96 -9.44
CA HIS A 305 16.61 17.12 -10.87
C HIS A 305 15.87 15.91 -11.48
N PHE A 306 15.87 14.76 -10.80
CA PHE A 306 15.02 13.61 -11.12
C PHE A 306 13.70 13.60 -10.34
N ARG A 307 13.50 14.50 -9.37
CA ARG A 307 12.24 14.60 -8.59
C ARG A 307 11.27 15.52 -9.33
N LEU A 308 10.67 14.97 -10.39
CA LEU A 308 9.64 15.64 -11.19
C LEU A 308 8.26 15.38 -10.57
N SER A 309 7.55 16.47 -10.26
CA SER A 309 6.17 16.44 -9.77
C SER A 309 5.19 15.81 -10.79
N PRO A 310 3.97 15.44 -10.38
CA PRO A 310 2.90 15.02 -11.28
C PRO A 310 2.55 16.06 -12.36
N VAL A 311 2.80 17.34 -12.10
CA VAL A 311 2.60 18.43 -13.09
C VAL A 311 3.71 18.41 -14.13
N GLU A 312 4.98 18.39 -13.70
CA GLU A 312 6.14 18.36 -14.62
C GLU A 312 6.19 17.07 -15.44
N LEU A 313 5.79 15.94 -14.85
CA LEU A 313 5.66 14.66 -15.57
C LEU A 313 4.63 14.74 -16.70
N ARG A 314 3.43 15.31 -16.43
CA ARG A 314 2.40 15.52 -17.46
C ARG A 314 2.92 16.40 -18.59
N GLN A 315 3.56 17.52 -18.25
CA GLN A 315 4.17 18.44 -19.22
C GLN A 315 5.25 17.74 -20.08
N GLU A 316 6.09 16.89 -19.50
CA GLU A 316 7.10 16.12 -20.25
C GLU A 316 6.46 15.08 -21.19
N PHE A 317 5.38 14.41 -20.78
CA PHE A 317 4.66 13.48 -21.67
C PHE A 317 3.93 14.20 -22.82
N GLU A 318 3.31 15.35 -22.53
CA GLU A 318 2.68 16.21 -23.55
C GLU A 318 3.72 16.76 -24.54
N LYS A 319 4.85 17.26 -24.03
CA LYS A 319 6.01 17.72 -24.83
C LYS A 319 6.61 16.61 -25.70
N ARG A 320 6.62 15.35 -25.23
CA ARG A 320 7.03 14.18 -26.04
C ARG A 320 5.95 13.73 -27.02
N ASN A 321 4.74 14.30 -27.00
CA ASN A 321 3.57 13.84 -27.77
C ASN A 321 3.23 12.36 -27.48
N ALA A 322 3.21 11.98 -26.21
CA ALA A 322 2.89 10.61 -25.78
C ALA A 322 1.41 10.30 -25.99
N ASP A 323 1.08 9.22 -26.71
CA ASP A 323 -0.31 8.73 -26.85
C ASP A 323 -0.65 7.60 -25.87
N ALA A 324 0.36 7.01 -25.24
CA ALA A 324 0.24 6.21 -24.02
C ALA A 324 1.43 6.47 -23.08
N VAL A 325 1.21 6.32 -21.78
CA VAL A 325 2.24 6.40 -20.74
C VAL A 325 2.11 5.18 -19.84
N PHE A 326 3.13 4.33 -19.82
CA PHE A 326 3.15 3.09 -19.05
C PHE A 326 4.16 3.16 -17.90
N ALA A 327 3.65 3.08 -16.67
CA ALA A 327 4.48 3.20 -15.47
C ALA A 327 5.08 1.87 -15.02
N PHE A 328 6.36 1.89 -14.64
CA PHE A 328 7.05 0.80 -13.97
C PHE A 328 7.54 1.27 -12.58
N GLN A 329 6.82 0.86 -11.53
CA GLN A 329 7.19 1.07 -10.13
C GLN A 329 8.33 0.12 -9.73
N LEU A 330 9.37 0.65 -9.06
CA LEU A 330 10.47 -0.16 -8.54
C LEU A 330 11.16 0.46 -7.32
N ARG A 331 11.70 -0.40 -6.46
CA ARG A 331 12.62 -0.06 -5.35
C ARG A 331 13.98 -0.77 -5.44
N ASN A 332 14.16 -1.58 -6.48
CA ASN A 332 15.29 -2.50 -6.67
C ASN A 332 16.08 -2.12 -7.93
N PRO A 333 17.34 -2.56 -8.08
CA PRO A 333 18.07 -2.49 -9.35
C PRO A 333 17.28 -3.11 -10.53
N VAL A 334 17.41 -2.54 -11.72
CA VAL A 334 16.81 -3.07 -12.95
C VAL A 334 17.68 -4.20 -13.49
N HIS A 335 17.17 -5.42 -13.41
CA HIS A 335 17.72 -6.57 -14.14
C HIS A 335 16.85 -6.87 -15.38
N ASN A 336 17.32 -7.70 -16.29
CA ASN A 336 16.69 -7.88 -17.60
C ASN A 336 15.30 -8.55 -17.52
N GLY A 337 14.89 -9.07 -16.35
CA GLY A 337 13.51 -9.51 -16.10
C GLY A 337 12.55 -8.32 -16.00
N HIS A 338 12.94 -7.24 -15.32
CA HIS A 338 12.20 -5.98 -15.33
C HIS A 338 12.19 -5.36 -16.73
N ALA A 339 13.33 -5.38 -17.44
CA ALA A 339 13.42 -4.90 -18.82
C ALA A 339 12.50 -5.69 -19.77
N LEU A 340 12.40 -7.02 -19.63
CA LEU A 340 11.44 -7.85 -20.39
C LEU A 340 9.99 -7.38 -20.17
N LEU A 341 9.58 -7.08 -18.93
CA LEU A 341 8.24 -6.57 -18.65
C LEU A 341 7.98 -5.20 -19.33
N MET A 342 8.95 -4.29 -19.29
CA MET A 342 8.85 -2.96 -19.88
C MET A 342 8.87 -2.98 -21.42
N THR A 343 9.75 -3.78 -22.02
CA THR A 343 9.87 -3.93 -23.49
C THR A 343 8.70 -4.72 -24.10
N ASP A 344 8.23 -5.79 -23.44
CA ASP A 344 7.03 -6.52 -23.86
C ASP A 344 5.78 -5.64 -23.73
N THR A 345 5.71 -4.76 -22.72
CA THR A 345 4.67 -3.72 -22.62
C THR A 345 4.72 -2.76 -23.80
N ARG A 346 5.90 -2.19 -24.10
CA ARG A 346 6.08 -1.30 -25.27
C ARG A 346 5.59 -1.98 -26.55
N ARG A 347 5.98 -3.24 -26.78
CA ARG A 347 5.57 -3.99 -27.97
C ARG A 347 4.06 -4.18 -28.03
N ARG A 348 3.41 -4.58 -26.93
CA ARG A 348 1.93 -4.71 -26.87
C ARG A 348 1.20 -3.40 -27.16
N LEU A 349 1.71 -2.25 -26.68
CA LEU A 349 1.09 -0.96 -26.95
C LEU A 349 1.18 -0.58 -28.44
N LEU A 350 2.32 -0.85 -29.08
CA LEU A 350 2.48 -0.69 -30.53
C LEU A 350 1.57 -1.66 -31.32
N GLU A 351 1.43 -2.92 -30.86
CA GLU A 351 0.50 -3.92 -31.40
C GLU A 351 -0.98 -3.49 -31.25
N MET A 352 -1.34 -2.82 -30.14
CA MET A 352 -2.66 -2.22 -29.90
C MET A 352 -2.93 -0.97 -30.74
N GLY A 353 -1.91 -0.45 -31.44
CA GLY A 353 -2.04 0.65 -32.39
C GLY A 353 -1.55 2.01 -31.91
N TYR A 354 -1.10 2.15 -30.65
CA TYR A 354 -0.40 3.35 -30.18
C TYR A 354 0.87 3.60 -31.02
N LYS A 355 1.27 4.86 -31.16
CA LYS A 355 2.39 5.31 -32.00
C LYS A 355 3.59 5.76 -31.20
N ASN A 356 3.36 6.35 -30.03
CA ASN A 356 4.39 6.89 -29.16
C ASN A 356 4.10 6.58 -27.69
N PRO A 357 4.06 5.29 -27.30
CA PRO A 357 3.99 4.92 -25.90
C PRO A 357 5.30 5.31 -25.21
N ILE A 358 5.23 5.97 -24.04
CA ILE A 358 6.40 6.38 -23.24
C ILE A 358 6.47 5.56 -21.95
N LEU A 359 7.65 5.03 -21.64
CA LEU A 359 7.94 4.37 -20.37
C LEU A 359 8.16 5.45 -19.29
N LEU A 360 7.40 5.38 -18.20
CA LEU A 360 7.72 6.07 -16.96
C LEU A 360 8.45 5.09 -16.03
N LEU A 361 9.78 5.07 -16.11
CA LEU A 361 10.65 4.29 -15.21
C LEU A 361 10.77 5.06 -13.90
N HIS A 362 10.13 4.55 -12.84
CA HIS A 362 9.74 5.39 -11.72
C HIS A 362 10.25 4.86 -10.36
N PRO A 363 11.57 4.90 -10.11
CA PRO A 363 12.15 4.48 -8.82
C PRO A 363 11.52 5.24 -7.66
N LEU A 364 11.11 4.51 -6.61
CA LEU A 364 10.77 5.10 -5.33
C LEU A 364 12.03 5.68 -4.66
N GLY A 365 11.91 6.84 -4.01
CA GLY A 365 13.02 7.56 -3.39
C GLY A 365 12.75 8.16 -2.01
N GLY A 366 11.60 7.89 -1.39
CA GLY A 366 11.45 8.06 0.07
C GLY A 366 12.13 6.93 0.85
N TYR A 367 11.79 6.82 2.14
CA TYR A 367 12.30 5.77 3.04
C TYR A 367 12.22 4.36 2.46
N MET A 368 13.26 3.57 2.72
CA MET A 368 13.35 2.14 2.46
C MET A 368 14.06 1.44 3.64
N LYS A 369 13.86 0.14 3.77
CA LYS A 369 14.53 -0.69 4.78
C LYS A 369 16.03 -0.86 4.48
N ALA A 370 16.84 -0.99 5.53
CA ALA A 370 18.30 -0.86 5.48
C ALA A 370 19.07 -1.88 4.59
N ASP A 371 18.49 -3.02 4.19
CA ASP A 371 19.13 -3.96 3.27
C ASP A 371 18.79 -3.75 1.77
N ASP A 372 17.84 -2.88 1.44
CA ASP A 372 17.57 -2.49 0.04
C ASP A 372 18.68 -1.54 -0.48
N VAL A 373 18.89 -1.49 -1.80
CA VAL A 373 19.98 -0.69 -2.40
C VAL A 373 19.64 0.82 -2.31
N PRO A 374 20.51 1.68 -1.75
CA PRO A 374 20.25 3.12 -1.62
C PRO A 374 19.92 3.80 -2.95
N LEU A 375 19.11 4.85 -2.87
CA LEU A 375 18.59 5.58 -4.04
C LEU A 375 19.70 6.02 -5.01
N SER A 376 20.75 6.65 -4.50
CA SER A 376 21.88 7.14 -5.31
C SER A 376 22.69 6.04 -6.02
N TRP A 377 22.68 4.82 -5.50
CA TRP A 377 23.26 3.65 -6.18
C TRP A 377 22.29 3.02 -7.19
N ARG A 378 20.97 3.07 -6.93
CA ARG A 378 19.95 2.66 -7.90
C ARG A 378 19.89 3.57 -9.11
N MET A 379 19.91 4.90 -8.93
CA MET A 379 19.92 5.85 -10.06
C MET A 379 21.11 5.59 -10.99
N LYS A 380 22.33 5.50 -10.43
CA LYS A 380 23.55 5.12 -11.18
C LYS A 380 23.44 3.78 -11.89
N GLN A 381 22.69 2.83 -11.34
CA GLN A 381 22.47 1.53 -11.97
C GLN A 381 21.43 1.60 -13.10
N HIS A 382 20.40 2.44 -12.95
CA HIS A 382 19.36 2.66 -13.97
C HIS A 382 19.91 3.48 -15.16
N GLU A 383 20.77 4.49 -14.90
CA GLU A 383 21.55 5.19 -15.91
C GLU A 383 22.33 4.22 -16.80
N LYS A 384 23.05 3.24 -16.21
CA LYS A 384 23.77 2.22 -16.98
C LYS A 384 22.88 1.21 -17.71
N VAL A 385 21.62 1.03 -17.31
CA VAL A 385 20.65 0.21 -18.07
C VAL A 385 20.15 0.94 -19.33
N LEU A 386 20.12 2.28 -19.29
CA LEU A 386 19.79 3.14 -20.42
C LEU A 386 21.00 3.33 -21.35
N GLU A 387 22.20 3.57 -20.81
CA GLU A 387 23.44 3.63 -21.60
C GLU A 387 23.78 2.30 -22.31
N ASP A 388 23.58 1.15 -21.64
CA ASP A 388 23.77 -0.17 -22.25
C ASP A 388 22.65 -0.54 -23.25
N GLY A 389 21.69 0.36 -23.52
CA GLY A 389 20.62 0.17 -24.52
C GLY A 389 19.57 -0.90 -24.17
N VAL A 390 19.51 -1.35 -22.92
CA VAL A 390 18.51 -2.34 -22.45
C VAL A 390 17.13 -1.72 -22.24
N LEU A 391 17.09 -0.41 -22.02
CA LEU A 391 15.91 0.44 -22.20
C LEU A 391 16.28 1.59 -23.14
N ASP A 392 15.35 2.02 -23.98
CA ASP A 392 15.53 3.12 -24.92
C ASP A 392 15.38 4.48 -24.22
N PRO A 393 16.41 5.36 -24.18
CA PRO A 393 16.33 6.67 -23.55
C PRO A 393 15.30 7.62 -24.19
N GLU A 394 15.14 7.59 -25.51
CA GLU A 394 14.27 8.53 -26.23
C GLU A 394 12.80 8.32 -25.85
N THR A 395 12.42 7.08 -25.59
CA THR A 395 11.06 6.71 -25.19
C THR A 395 10.91 6.35 -23.71
N THR A 396 11.89 6.74 -22.88
CA THR A 396 11.86 6.60 -21.41
C THR A 396 11.97 7.96 -20.71
N VAL A 397 11.09 8.19 -19.73
CA VAL A 397 11.24 9.23 -18.71
C VAL A 397 11.62 8.55 -17.41
N VAL A 398 12.70 9.02 -16.78
CA VAL A 398 13.14 8.58 -15.45
C VAL A 398 12.78 9.65 -14.44
N SER A 399 12.02 9.29 -13.39
CA SER A 399 11.68 10.20 -12.29
C SER A 399 11.67 9.46 -10.95
N ILE A 400 11.96 10.17 -9.87
CA ILE A 400 12.00 9.66 -8.50
C ILE A 400 10.66 9.97 -7.82
N PHE A 401 9.93 8.91 -7.44
CA PHE A 401 8.69 9.01 -6.68
C PHE A 401 9.00 9.27 -5.20
N PRO A 402 8.57 10.40 -4.59
CA PRO A 402 9.02 10.81 -3.26
C PRO A 402 8.44 10.00 -2.09
N SER A 403 7.46 9.12 -2.33
CA SER A 403 6.80 8.34 -1.28
C SER A 403 7.78 7.48 -0.46
N PRO A 404 7.63 7.42 0.87
CA PRO A 404 8.12 6.32 1.69
C PRO A 404 7.57 4.96 1.21
N MET A 405 8.37 3.90 1.41
CA MET A 405 7.99 2.50 1.15
C MET A 405 7.48 1.84 2.44
N HIS A 406 6.22 1.40 2.46
CA HIS A 406 5.60 0.69 3.57
C HIS A 406 5.98 -0.78 3.65
N TYR A 407 6.25 -1.41 2.49
CA TYR A 407 6.31 -2.86 2.31
C TYR A 407 4.97 -3.57 2.62
N ALA A 408 3.85 -2.90 2.30
CA ALA A 408 2.49 -3.36 2.59
C ALA A 408 1.77 -4.01 1.39
N GLY A 409 2.54 -4.54 0.41
CA GLY A 409 2.05 -5.53 -0.55
C GLY A 409 0.78 -5.16 -1.33
N PRO A 410 -0.29 -5.98 -1.31
CA PRO A 410 -1.56 -5.69 -2.00
C PRO A 410 -2.26 -4.40 -1.57
N THR A 411 -2.01 -3.93 -0.33
CA THR A 411 -2.49 -2.62 0.13
C THR A 411 -1.70 -1.51 -0.58
N GLU A 412 -0.37 -1.59 -0.55
CA GLU A 412 0.50 -0.52 -1.06
C GLU A 412 0.58 -0.45 -2.59
N VAL A 413 0.41 -1.57 -3.32
CA VAL A 413 0.44 -1.54 -4.80
C VAL A 413 -0.69 -0.69 -5.39
N GLN A 414 -1.82 -0.56 -4.69
CA GLN A 414 -2.90 0.35 -5.07
C GLN A 414 -2.44 1.82 -4.99
N TRP A 415 -1.80 2.22 -3.88
CA TRP A 415 -1.17 3.55 -3.73
C TRP A 415 -0.12 3.81 -4.82
N HIS A 416 0.78 2.85 -5.08
CA HIS A 416 1.79 2.97 -6.14
C HIS A 416 1.20 3.17 -7.55
N ALA A 417 -0.01 2.66 -7.80
CA ALA A 417 -0.75 2.83 -9.05
C ALA A 417 -1.54 4.16 -9.06
N LYS A 418 -2.29 4.49 -8.00
CA LYS A 418 -3.03 5.75 -7.83
C LYS A 418 -2.13 6.98 -8.00
N ALA A 419 -0.95 6.97 -7.38
CA ALA A 419 0.04 8.04 -7.54
C ALA A 419 0.48 8.23 -9.01
N ARG A 420 0.45 7.16 -9.82
CA ARG A 420 0.85 7.17 -11.25
C ARG A 420 -0.31 7.54 -12.17
N ILE A 421 -1.56 7.28 -11.78
CA ILE A 421 -2.75 7.93 -12.37
C ILE A 421 -2.63 9.44 -12.22
N ASN A 422 -2.34 9.93 -11.01
CA ASN A 422 -2.17 11.37 -10.77
C ASN A 422 -1.03 11.98 -11.60
N ALA A 423 0.08 11.25 -11.81
CA ALA A 423 1.15 11.63 -12.75
C ALA A 423 0.85 11.43 -14.26
N GLY A 424 -0.35 10.97 -14.65
CA GLY A 424 -0.79 10.89 -16.06
C GLY A 424 -0.65 9.53 -16.75
N ALA A 425 -0.13 8.50 -16.07
CA ALA A 425 0.05 7.17 -16.64
C ALA A 425 -1.29 6.44 -16.86
N ASN A 426 -1.61 6.10 -18.11
CA ASN A 426 -2.82 5.36 -18.49
C ASN A 426 -2.64 3.83 -18.49
N PHE A 427 -1.40 3.34 -18.38
CA PHE A 427 -1.07 1.91 -18.16
C PHE A 427 -0.15 1.73 -16.93
N TYR A 428 -0.30 0.61 -16.23
CA TYR A 428 0.52 0.29 -15.06
C TYR A 428 0.98 -1.18 -15.06
N ILE A 429 2.29 -1.39 -15.07
CA ILE A 429 2.90 -2.72 -15.07
C ILE A 429 2.92 -3.29 -13.65
N VAL A 430 2.40 -4.52 -13.48
CA VAL A 430 2.41 -5.21 -12.17
C VAL A 430 2.87 -6.67 -12.30
N GLY A 431 3.90 -7.02 -11.51
CA GLY A 431 4.55 -8.33 -11.53
C GLY A 431 4.12 -9.28 -10.40
N ARG A 432 5.01 -10.20 -10.02
CA ARG A 432 4.89 -11.03 -8.81
C ARG A 432 5.15 -10.18 -7.57
N ASP A 433 4.39 -10.41 -6.49
CA ASP A 433 4.65 -9.89 -5.14
C ASP A 433 4.97 -8.37 -5.10
N PRO A 434 4.15 -7.52 -5.76
CA PRO A 434 4.41 -6.10 -5.80
C PRO A 434 4.31 -5.51 -4.39
N ALA A 435 5.27 -4.67 -4.03
CA ALA A 435 5.45 -4.11 -2.69
C ALA A 435 5.62 -5.12 -1.53
N GLY A 436 5.84 -6.41 -1.82
CA GLY A 436 6.08 -7.42 -0.78
C GLY A 436 7.50 -7.47 -0.20
N MET A 437 7.64 -8.27 0.85
CA MET A 437 8.89 -8.68 1.49
C MET A 437 8.71 -10.06 2.17
N GLY A 438 9.80 -10.66 2.65
CA GLY A 438 9.71 -11.82 3.54
C GLY A 438 9.11 -11.44 4.90
N HIS A 439 8.39 -12.36 5.54
CA HIS A 439 7.84 -12.14 6.88
C HIS A 439 8.99 -12.02 7.91
N PRO A 440 9.04 -10.99 8.79
CA PRO A 440 10.19 -10.77 9.68
C PRO A 440 10.55 -11.98 10.55
N ASN A 441 9.53 -12.71 11.01
CA ASN A 441 9.66 -13.77 12.01
C ASN A 441 9.37 -15.19 11.46
N GLU A 442 9.13 -15.35 10.15
CA GLU A 442 8.78 -16.65 9.55
C GLU A 442 9.48 -16.87 8.19
N LYS A 443 9.76 -18.12 7.84
CA LYS A 443 10.44 -18.48 6.58
C LYS A 443 9.48 -18.53 5.38
N ARG A 444 8.75 -17.44 5.13
CA ARG A 444 7.80 -17.28 4.01
C ARG A 444 7.75 -15.82 3.52
N ASP A 445 7.15 -15.61 2.36
CA ASP A 445 6.74 -14.28 1.92
C ASP A 445 5.62 -13.75 2.84
N LEU A 446 5.55 -12.42 3.01
CA LEU A 446 4.56 -11.75 3.84
C LEU A 446 3.15 -11.85 3.21
N TYR A 447 3.07 -11.88 1.88
CA TYR A 447 1.84 -11.91 1.08
C TYR A 447 1.82 -13.08 0.08
N ASP A 448 0.63 -13.45 -0.41
CA ASP A 448 0.52 -14.28 -1.61
C ASP A 448 1.00 -13.50 -2.83
N ALA A 449 1.83 -14.16 -3.63
CA ALA A 449 2.58 -13.58 -4.72
C ALA A 449 1.74 -13.07 -5.91
N ASP A 450 0.47 -13.49 -6.01
CA ASP A 450 -0.49 -13.03 -7.02
C ASP A 450 -1.55 -12.07 -6.45
N HIS A 451 -1.71 -11.95 -5.12
CA HIS A 451 -2.72 -11.07 -4.51
C HIS A 451 -2.59 -9.62 -4.96
N GLY A 452 -1.37 -9.09 -5.07
CA GLY A 452 -1.17 -7.72 -5.54
C GLY A 452 -1.73 -7.44 -6.94
N LYS A 453 -1.68 -8.42 -7.86
CA LYS A 453 -2.30 -8.31 -9.19
C LYS A 453 -3.82 -8.42 -9.12
N LYS A 454 -4.32 -9.40 -8.36
CA LYS A 454 -5.76 -9.67 -8.18
C LYS A 454 -6.47 -8.45 -7.57
N VAL A 455 -5.96 -7.95 -6.44
CA VAL A 455 -6.49 -6.75 -5.76
C VAL A 455 -6.45 -5.53 -6.68
N LEU A 456 -5.34 -5.26 -7.36
CA LEU A 456 -5.22 -4.10 -8.24
C LEU A 456 -6.22 -4.12 -9.41
N SER A 457 -6.61 -5.31 -9.91
CA SER A 457 -7.63 -5.46 -10.95
C SER A 457 -9.10 -5.32 -10.48
N MET A 458 -9.33 -5.16 -9.17
CA MET A 458 -10.67 -5.03 -8.57
C MET A 458 -10.76 -3.91 -7.52
N ALA A 459 -9.75 -3.04 -7.45
CA ALA A 459 -9.64 -1.98 -6.45
C ALA A 459 -10.50 -0.75 -6.84
N PRO A 460 -11.32 -0.22 -5.92
CA PRO A 460 -12.19 0.92 -6.20
C PRO A 460 -11.39 2.17 -6.57
N GLY A 461 -11.84 2.88 -7.60
CA GLY A 461 -11.20 4.10 -8.14
C GLY A 461 -10.05 3.84 -9.11
N LEU A 462 -9.65 2.59 -9.35
CA LEU A 462 -8.59 2.21 -10.30
C LEU A 462 -9.13 1.59 -11.61
N GLU A 463 -10.46 1.51 -11.79
CA GLU A 463 -11.13 0.84 -12.92
C GLU A 463 -10.79 1.45 -14.29
N ARG A 464 -10.35 2.72 -14.27
CA ARG A 464 -9.92 3.51 -15.43
C ARG A 464 -8.46 3.33 -15.82
N LEU A 465 -7.65 2.67 -14.99
CA LEU A 465 -6.23 2.42 -15.23
C LEU A 465 -6.03 1.05 -15.88
N ASN A 466 -5.32 1.01 -17.01
CA ASN A 466 -5.06 -0.25 -17.70
C ASN A 466 -3.96 -1.04 -16.97
N ILE A 467 -4.37 -1.94 -16.07
CA ILE A 467 -3.48 -2.83 -15.36
C ILE A 467 -2.90 -3.86 -16.33
N LEU A 468 -1.56 -3.95 -16.39
CA LEU A 468 -0.83 -4.92 -17.21
C LEU A 468 -0.19 -5.97 -16.29
N PRO A 469 -0.91 -7.08 -15.97
CA PRO A 469 -0.39 -8.14 -15.12
C PRO A 469 0.57 -9.05 -15.88
N PHE A 470 1.72 -9.33 -15.28
CA PHE A 470 2.73 -10.23 -15.83
C PHE A 470 2.89 -11.53 -15.04
N ARG A 471 3.28 -12.58 -15.77
CA ARG A 471 3.84 -13.81 -15.22
C ARG A 471 5.28 -13.55 -14.75
N VAL A 472 5.81 -14.40 -13.89
CA VAL A 472 7.19 -14.27 -13.38
C VAL A 472 8.18 -14.35 -14.55
N ALA A 473 9.15 -13.44 -14.59
CA ALA A 473 10.29 -13.52 -15.49
C ALA A 473 11.48 -14.20 -14.77
N ALA A 474 12.12 -15.16 -15.43
CA ALA A 474 13.25 -15.93 -14.92
C ALA A 474 14.31 -16.10 -16.02
N TYR A 475 15.53 -16.49 -15.65
CA TYR A 475 16.60 -16.70 -16.61
C TYR A 475 16.46 -18.07 -17.28
N ASP A 476 16.19 -18.11 -18.59
CA ASP A 476 16.08 -19.35 -19.35
C ASP A 476 17.48 -19.81 -19.80
N LYS A 477 17.96 -20.91 -19.20
CA LYS A 477 19.29 -21.47 -19.47
C LYS A 477 19.43 -22.04 -20.89
N THR A 478 18.32 -22.29 -21.60
CA THR A 478 18.33 -22.77 -22.99
C THR A 478 18.48 -21.64 -24.01
N GLN A 479 18.12 -20.41 -23.61
CA GLN A 479 18.12 -19.22 -24.48
C GLN A 479 19.11 -18.13 -24.06
N PHE A 480 19.85 -18.35 -22.97
CA PHE A 480 20.85 -17.45 -22.40
C PHE A 480 20.34 -16.01 -22.16
N LYS A 481 19.08 -15.89 -21.72
CA LYS A 481 18.41 -14.60 -21.49
C LYS A 481 17.23 -14.72 -20.52
N MET A 482 16.70 -13.58 -20.09
CA MET A 482 15.45 -13.53 -19.33
C MET A 482 14.24 -13.83 -20.22
N ALA A 483 13.33 -14.68 -19.74
CA ALA A 483 12.08 -15.03 -20.41
C ALA A 483 10.94 -15.20 -19.38
N PHE A 484 9.69 -15.25 -19.84
CA PHE A 484 8.55 -15.57 -18.98
C PHE A 484 8.60 -17.05 -18.58
N PHE A 485 8.42 -17.32 -17.29
CA PHE A 485 8.47 -18.66 -16.71
C PHE A 485 7.38 -19.58 -17.29
N ASP A 486 7.80 -20.79 -17.63
CA ASP A 486 6.96 -21.86 -18.18
C ASP A 486 7.04 -23.08 -17.25
N PRO A 487 5.96 -23.39 -16.50
CA PRO A 487 5.93 -24.52 -15.57
C PRO A 487 6.18 -25.89 -16.23
N SER A 488 5.88 -26.05 -17.52
CA SER A 488 6.03 -27.34 -18.23
C SER A 488 7.49 -27.75 -18.42
N ARG A 489 8.41 -26.80 -18.31
CA ARG A 489 9.86 -26.98 -18.42
C ARG A 489 10.60 -26.22 -17.31
N ALA A 490 10.05 -26.24 -16.09
CA ALA A 490 10.54 -25.48 -14.96
C ALA A 490 12.05 -25.66 -14.67
N GLN A 491 12.62 -26.82 -14.99
CA GLN A 491 14.05 -27.12 -14.85
C GLN A 491 14.97 -26.26 -15.75
N ASP A 492 14.45 -25.65 -16.82
CA ASP A 492 15.21 -24.79 -17.74
C ASP A 492 15.49 -23.42 -17.12
N PHE A 493 14.69 -23.00 -16.14
CA PHE A 493 14.75 -21.67 -15.57
C PHE A 493 15.63 -21.59 -14.32
N LEU A 494 16.35 -20.48 -14.18
CA LEU A 494 17.06 -20.11 -12.98
C LEU A 494 16.42 -18.86 -12.36
N PHE A 495 16.00 -19.00 -11.10
CA PHE A 495 15.58 -17.87 -10.27
C PHE A 495 16.78 -17.33 -9.50
N ILE A 496 17.05 -16.03 -9.61
CA ILE A 496 18.08 -15.31 -8.84
C ILE A 496 17.35 -14.29 -7.97
N SER A 497 17.18 -14.62 -6.69
CA SER A 497 16.60 -13.72 -5.70
C SER A 497 17.52 -12.54 -5.41
N GLY A 498 16.99 -11.46 -4.83
CA GLY A 498 17.80 -10.34 -4.35
C GLY A 498 18.94 -10.82 -3.44
N THR A 499 18.67 -11.71 -2.49
CA THR A 499 19.72 -12.30 -1.62
C THR A 499 20.81 -13.05 -2.41
N LYS A 500 20.46 -13.80 -3.47
CA LYS A 500 21.47 -14.45 -4.33
C LYS A 500 22.26 -13.42 -5.15
N MET A 501 21.60 -12.40 -5.70
CA MET A 501 22.24 -11.29 -6.40
C MET A 501 23.26 -10.57 -5.51
N ARG A 502 22.90 -10.32 -4.23
CA ARG A 502 23.79 -9.71 -3.23
C ARG A 502 24.99 -10.60 -2.89
N ALA A 503 24.81 -11.91 -2.82
CA ALA A 503 25.91 -12.85 -2.59
C ALA A 503 26.91 -12.87 -3.76
N LEU A 504 26.41 -12.98 -5.01
CA LEU A 504 27.24 -12.94 -6.21
C LEU A 504 28.10 -11.67 -6.26
N ALA A 505 27.48 -10.50 -6.08
CA ALA A 505 28.18 -9.22 -6.13
C ALA A 505 29.26 -9.08 -5.04
N LYS A 506 28.97 -9.53 -3.80
CA LYS A 506 29.95 -9.53 -2.70
C LYS A 506 31.14 -10.47 -2.96
N ASN A 507 30.90 -11.61 -3.62
CA ASN A 507 31.95 -12.57 -3.98
C ASN A 507 32.70 -12.17 -5.27
N LYS A 508 32.29 -11.10 -5.95
CA LYS A 508 32.75 -10.69 -7.30
C LYS A 508 32.49 -11.75 -8.38
N GLU A 509 31.53 -12.63 -8.12
CA GLU A 509 30.95 -13.54 -9.10
C GLU A 509 29.94 -12.80 -9.98
N ASN A 510 29.85 -13.15 -11.27
CA ASN A 510 28.81 -12.60 -12.14
C ASN A 510 27.54 -13.47 -12.09
N PRO A 511 26.34 -12.89 -12.23
CA PRO A 511 25.17 -13.66 -12.66
C PRO A 511 25.39 -14.15 -14.10
N PRO A 512 24.59 -15.12 -14.59
CA PRO A 512 24.65 -15.53 -15.99
C PRO A 512 24.49 -14.36 -16.97
N ASP A 513 25.25 -14.37 -18.05
CA ASP A 513 25.19 -13.35 -19.09
C ASP A 513 23.75 -13.16 -19.59
N GLY A 514 23.32 -11.91 -19.76
CA GLY A 514 21.93 -11.60 -20.13
C GLY A 514 20.93 -11.58 -18.97
N PHE A 515 21.33 -11.86 -17.72
CA PHE A 515 20.50 -11.60 -16.53
C PHE A 515 20.36 -10.10 -16.20
N MET A 516 21.44 -9.33 -16.35
CA MET A 516 21.52 -7.87 -16.16
C MET A 516 22.56 -7.33 -17.16
N CYS A 517 22.47 -6.05 -17.53
CA CYS A 517 23.49 -5.43 -18.37
C CYS A 517 24.86 -5.28 -17.64
N PRO A 518 26.00 -5.36 -18.36
CA PRO A 518 27.33 -5.32 -17.73
C PRO A 518 27.65 -4.00 -17.02
N GLY A 519 27.19 -2.86 -17.53
CA GLY A 519 27.35 -1.56 -16.88
C GLY A 519 26.59 -1.49 -15.57
N GLY A 520 25.31 -1.89 -15.59
CA GLY A 520 24.47 -1.97 -14.39
C GLY A 520 25.01 -2.94 -13.34
N TRP A 521 25.55 -4.09 -13.75
CA TRP A 521 26.17 -5.04 -12.82
C TRP A 521 27.42 -4.46 -12.14
N LYS A 522 28.29 -3.78 -12.90
CA LYS A 522 29.50 -3.11 -12.36
C LYS A 522 29.16 -2.04 -11.31
N VAL A 523 28.01 -1.37 -11.40
CA VAL A 523 27.55 -0.43 -10.37
C VAL A 523 27.20 -1.17 -9.08
N LEU A 524 26.54 -2.33 -9.16
CA LEU A 524 26.21 -3.13 -7.97
C LEU A 524 27.45 -3.74 -7.30
N VAL A 525 28.42 -4.24 -8.07
CA VAL A 525 29.69 -4.73 -7.49
C VAL A 525 30.41 -3.60 -6.73
N LYS A 526 30.50 -2.40 -7.31
CA LYS A 526 31.06 -1.21 -6.62
C LYS A 526 30.30 -0.84 -5.34
N TYR A 527 28.98 -0.95 -5.33
CA TYR A 527 28.18 -0.74 -4.12
C TYR A 527 28.51 -1.79 -3.04
N TYR A 528 28.52 -3.07 -3.38
CA TYR A 528 28.79 -4.13 -2.39
C TYR A 528 30.25 -4.14 -1.90
N ASP A 529 31.21 -3.75 -2.73
CA ASP A 529 32.60 -3.47 -2.33
C ASP A 529 32.70 -2.30 -1.33
N SER A 530 31.82 -1.29 -1.44
CA SER A 530 31.77 -0.19 -0.46
C SER A 530 31.18 -0.57 0.91
N LEU A 531 30.58 -1.77 1.02
CA LEU A 531 30.05 -2.31 2.28
C LEU A 531 31.00 -3.31 2.97
N THR A 532 32.03 -3.80 2.28
CA THR A 532 33.10 -4.56 2.92
C THR A 532 34.01 -3.61 3.68
N PRO A 533 34.27 -3.81 4.99
CA PRO A 533 35.28 -3.05 5.70
C PRO A 533 36.64 -3.21 5.03
N SER A 534 37.39 -2.12 4.90
CA SER A 534 38.82 -2.23 4.61
C SER A 534 39.54 -2.83 5.82
N ASP A 535 40.65 -3.54 5.59
CA ASP A 535 41.42 -4.22 6.66
C ASP A 535 41.94 -3.27 7.77
N ASN A 536 41.87 -1.95 7.55
CA ASN A 536 42.22 -0.91 8.52
C ASN A 536 41.11 -0.57 9.53
N GLY A 537 40.14 -1.48 9.76
CA GLY A 537 39.26 -1.50 10.94
C GLY A 537 38.26 -0.35 11.10
N ARG A 538 38.21 0.59 10.15
CA ARG A 538 37.21 1.67 10.13
C ARG A 538 36.01 1.26 9.30
N ILE A 539 34.89 1.05 10.00
CA ILE A 539 33.56 1.07 9.38
C ILE A 539 33.37 2.49 8.84
N HIS A 540 33.27 2.63 7.51
CA HIS A 540 32.68 3.83 6.95
C HIS A 540 31.19 3.82 7.31
N GLU A 541 30.70 4.90 7.93
CA GLU A 541 29.27 5.05 8.16
C GLU A 541 28.52 4.95 6.83
N ALA A 542 27.35 4.32 6.87
CA ALA A 542 26.49 4.28 5.70
C ALA A 542 26.10 5.73 5.34
N VAL A 543 26.57 6.21 4.19
CA VAL A 543 26.22 7.55 3.67
C VAL A 543 24.70 7.69 3.73
N PRO A 544 24.17 8.64 4.52
CA PRO A 544 22.72 8.79 4.66
C PRO A 544 22.06 9.03 3.31
N ALA A 545 20.97 8.30 3.07
CA ALA A 545 20.02 8.61 2.01
C ALA A 545 19.11 9.79 2.41
#